data_AF-A0A060Z4P9-F1
#
_entry.id   AF-A0A060Z4P9-F1
#
_cell.length_a   1.000
_cell.length_b   1.000
_cell.length_c   1.000
_cell.angle_alpha   90.00
_cell.angle_beta   90.00
_cell.angle_gamma   90.00
#
_symmetry.space_group_name_H-M   'P 1'
#
loop_
_entity.id
_entity.type
_entity.pdbx_description
1 polymer ?
#
loop_
_entity_poly.entity_id
_entity_poly.type
_entity_poly.pdbx_seq_one_letter_code
_entity_poly.pdbx_strand_id
1 'polypeptide(L)'
;MELGELEEVHLPHFVCLGTNPFLRNEMKILHVEEHGVSLEEVHEVTRFHVKILHPKFSPISVILRLLSWNVDVHCDVVLYMAVKRSTVISRLYLLLRNSSQKEAVQEREKNQVSKGFSEFVLSSPNGSLKLNSWFAFKNPLSTSIYPEKIQLLPADTTPSCCQMIMGNTGVDIEMELIGDDERTVWKSVLSKDVYSNDSHPPCRFVFVDEVYKMGYRANISSSWDEGH
;
A
#
# COMPACT_ATOMS: atom_id res chain seq x y z
N MET A 1 -18.01 -7.44 35.56
CA MET A 1 -17.49 -7.20 34.20
C MET A 1 -17.48 -8.55 33.54
N GLU A 2 -18.28 -8.74 32.50
CA GLU A 2 -18.11 -9.91 31.63
C GLU A 2 -16.85 -9.66 30.80
N LEU A 3 -15.87 -10.56 30.91
CA LEU A 3 -14.73 -10.58 30.01
C LEU A 3 -15.26 -11.07 28.67
N GLY A 4 -15.45 -10.17 27.71
CA GLY A 4 -15.71 -10.56 26.35
C GLY A 4 -14.51 -11.31 25.80
N GLU A 5 -14.68 -12.57 25.42
CA GLU A 5 -13.67 -13.33 24.69
C GLU A 5 -13.79 -13.01 23.20
N LEU A 6 -12.66 -12.72 22.57
CA LEU A 6 -12.62 -12.49 21.13
C LEU A 6 -12.58 -13.85 20.44
N GLU A 7 -13.66 -14.22 19.75
CA GLU A 7 -13.76 -15.55 19.10
C GLU A 7 -12.93 -15.64 17.81
N GLU A 8 -12.87 -14.55 17.04
CA GLU A 8 -12.28 -14.57 15.70
C GLU A 8 -11.64 -13.22 15.34
N VAL A 9 -10.47 -13.26 14.72
CA VAL A 9 -9.76 -12.10 14.19
C VAL A 9 -9.39 -12.33 12.73
N HIS A 10 -9.57 -11.29 11.91
CA HIS A 10 -9.17 -11.25 10.51
C HIS A 10 -8.01 -10.27 10.36
N LEU A 11 -6.84 -10.76 9.99
CA LEU A 11 -5.70 -9.91 9.65
C LEU A 11 -5.52 -9.85 8.13
N PRO A 12 -5.37 -8.66 7.53
CA PRO A 12 -5.22 -8.53 6.09
C PRO A 12 -3.88 -9.11 5.60
N HIS A 13 -3.88 -9.64 4.38
CA HIS A 13 -2.66 -9.95 3.63
C HIS A 13 -2.79 -9.47 2.17
N PHE A 14 -1.65 -9.17 1.56
CA PHE A 14 -1.57 -8.72 0.17
C PHE A 14 -1.21 -9.85 -0.82
N VAL A 15 -0.84 -11.04 -0.35
CA VAL A 15 -0.40 -12.15 -1.21
C VAL A 15 -1.55 -12.68 -2.08
N CYS A 16 -1.27 -12.92 -3.37
CA CYS A 16 -2.20 -13.56 -4.29
C CYS A 16 -2.07 -15.09 -4.20
N LEU A 17 -3.10 -15.75 -3.65
CA LEU A 17 -3.14 -17.21 -3.57
C LEU A 17 -3.59 -17.88 -4.88
N GLY A 18 -4.12 -17.10 -5.83
CA GLY A 18 -4.60 -17.61 -7.11
C GLY A 18 -3.48 -18.08 -8.04
N THR A 19 -2.29 -17.50 -7.91
CA THR A 19 -1.11 -17.89 -8.71
C THR A 19 -0.32 -19.03 -8.06
N ASN A 20 -0.30 -19.08 -6.72
CA ASN A 20 0.34 -20.16 -5.98
C ASN A 20 -0.41 -20.50 -4.67
N PRO A 21 -1.26 -21.54 -4.68
CA PRO A 21 -2.01 -21.97 -3.50
C PRO A 21 -1.14 -22.47 -2.33
N PHE A 22 0.09 -22.92 -2.59
CA PHE A 22 1.00 -23.43 -1.55
C PHE A 22 1.46 -22.34 -0.58
N LEU A 23 1.40 -21.06 -0.97
CA LEU A 23 1.75 -19.93 -0.11
C LEU A 23 0.91 -19.86 1.16
N ARG A 24 -0.28 -20.47 1.16
CA ARG A 24 -1.11 -20.66 2.36
C ARG A 24 -0.34 -21.30 3.52
N ASN A 25 0.47 -22.31 3.22
CA ASN A 25 1.20 -23.09 4.23
C ASN A 25 2.43 -22.32 4.77
N GLU A 26 2.88 -21.33 4.01
CA GLU A 26 4.01 -20.46 4.34
C GLU A 26 3.63 -19.27 5.20
N MET A 27 2.33 -18.99 5.37
CA MET A 27 1.83 -17.95 6.26
C MET A 27 1.82 -18.44 7.71
N LYS A 28 2.21 -17.54 8.62
CA LYS A 28 2.19 -17.72 10.07
C LYS A 28 1.72 -16.44 10.74
N ILE A 29 1.19 -16.57 11.95
CA ILE A 29 0.96 -15.43 12.83
C ILE A 29 2.20 -15.26 13.69
N LEU A 30 2.78 -14.07 13.64
CA LEU A 30 3.84 -13.64 14.54
C LEU A 30 3.19 -12.98 15.75
N HIS A 31 3.49 -13.48 16.94
CA HIS A 31 3.15 -12.83 18.20
C HIS A 31 4.38 -12.12 18.73
N VAL A 32 4.20 -10.88 19.17
CA VAL A 32 5.23 -10.13 19.91
C VAL A 32 4.94 -10.26 21.39
N GLU A 33 5.88 -10.83 22.14
CA GLU A 33 5.77 -11.09 23.57
C GLU A 33 6.83 -10.26 24.32
N GLU A 34 6.69 -10.15 25.65
CA GLU A 34 7.61 -9.36 26.48
C GLU A 34 9.09 -9.79 26.33
N HIS A 35 9.34 -11.07 26.05
CA HIS A 35 10.68 -11.65 25.97
C HIS A 35 11.03 -12.23 24.60
N GLY A 36 10.31 -11.85 23.54
CA GLY A 36 10.67 -12.28 22.19
C GLY A 36 9.48 -12.34 21.24
N VAL A 37 9.53 -13.31 20.33
CA VAL A 37 8.47 -13.57 19.36
C VAL A 37 8.15 -15.05 19.29
N SER A 38 6.89 -15.36 19.08
CA SER A 38 6.43 -16.74 18.83
C SER A 38 5.64 -16.81 17.52
N LEU A 39 5.58 -18.01 16.93
CA LEU A 39 4.87 -18.25 15.67
C LEU A 39 3.71 -19.22 15.90
N GLU A 40 2.54 -18.85 15.40
CA GLU A 40 1.33 -19.67 15.40
C GLU A 40 0.94 -20.04 13.96
N GLU A 41 0.39 -21.24 13.79
CA GLU A 41 -0.21 -21.68 12.53
C GLU A 41 -1.51 -20.92 12.25
N VAL A 42 -1.73 -20.56 10.99
CA VAL A 42 -2.96 -19.88 10.60
C VAL A 42 -4.11 -20.89 10.54
N HIS A 43 -5.25 -20.56 11.13
CA HIS A 43 -6.44 -21.43 11.12
C HIS A 43 -7.07 -21.51 9.73
N GLU A 44 -7.24 -20.36 9.07
CA GLU A 44 -7.74 -20.28 7.70
C GLU A 44 -7.08 -19.11 6.96
N VAL A 45 -6.70 -19.32 5.70
CA VAL A 45 -6.28 -18.23 4.81
C VAL A 45 -7.37 -17.99 3.76
N THR A 46 -7.89 -16.79 3.66
CA THR A 46 -8.85 -16.42 2.61
C THR A 46 -8.13 -15.73 1.46
N ARG A 47 -8.85 -15.08 0.54
CA ARG A 47 -8.22 -14.34 -0.56
C ARG A 47 -7.41 -13.11 -0.09
N PHE A 48 -7.83 -12.48 1.00
CA PHE A 48 -7.26 -11.20 1.47
C PHE A 48 -7.03 -11.12 2.98
N HIS A 49 -7.42 -12.16 3.73
CA HIS A 49 -7.29 -12.17 5.18
C HIS A 49 -6.86 -13.55 5.67
N VAL A 50 -6.07 -13.58 6.74
CA VAL A 50 -5.92 -14.76 7.58
C VAL A 50 -6.92 -14.68 8.73
N LYS A 51 -7.51 -15.82 9.08
CA LYS A 51 -8.38 -15.95 10.24
C LYS A 51 -7.64 -16.64 11.37
N ILE A 52 -7.87 -16.12 12.57
CA ILE A 52 -7.36 -16.65 13.83
C ILE A 52 -8.56 -16.88 14.72
N LEU A 53 -8.70 -18.09 15.25
CA LEU A 53 -9.76 -18.43 16.19
C LEU A 53 -9.21 -18.37 17.61
N HIS A 54 -9.98 -17.80 18.53
CA HIS A 54 -9.62 -17.61 19.94
C HIS A 54 -8.21 -17.01 20.11
N PRO A 55 -7.91 -15.87 19.46
CA PRO A 55 -6.59 -15.25 19.51
C PRO A 55 -6.16 -14.94 20.93
N LYS A 56 -4.87 -15.15 21.20
CA LYS A 56 -4.24 -14.65 22.41
C LYS A 56 -4.11 -13.12 22.33
N PHE A 57 -4.31 -12.44 23.46
CA PHE A 57 -4.08 -11.00 23.55
C PHE A 57 -2.57 -10.70 23.54
N SER A 58 -2.04 -10.45 22.35
CA SER A 58 -0.70 -9.90 22.11
C SER A 58 -0.72 -9.05 20.83
N PRO A 59 0.26 -8.15 20.61
CA PRO A 59 0.48 -7.62 19.28
C PRO A 59 0.78 -8.77 18.32
N ILE A 60 0.05 -8.81 17.20
CA ILE A 60 0.15 -9.86 16.19
C ILE A 60 0.34 -9.29 14.80
N SER A 61 1.03 -10.03 13.93
CA SER A 61 1.19 -9.70 12.52
C SER A 61 1.23 -10.96 11.65
N VAL A 62 0.84 -10.85 10.39
CA VAL A 62 0.95 -11.95 9.42
C VAL A 62 2.35 -11.92 8.83
N ILE A 63 3.08 -13.03 8.93
CA ILE A 63 4.35 -13.19 8.25
C ILE A 63 4.25 -14.26 7.17
N LEU A 64 4.97 -14.04 6.08
CA LEU A 64 5.25 -15.04 5.07
C LEU A 64 6.69 -15.49 5.24
N ARG A 65 6.96 -16.81 5.28
CA ARG A 65 8.34 -17.29 5.43
C ARG A 65 9.24 -16.68 4.34
N LEU A 66 10.32 -16.03 4.81
CA LEU A 66 11.23 -15.15 4.07
C LEU A 66 11.91 -15.75 2.82
N LEU A 67 11.82 -17.07 2.61
CA LEU A 67 12.36 -17.74 1.43
C LEU A 67 11.55 -17.46 0.15
N SER A 68 10.33 -16.92 0.28
CA SER A 68 9.43 -16.67 -0.85
C SER A 68 9.51 -15.22 -1.34
N TRP A 69 10.65 -14.81 -1.91
CA TRP A 69 10.80 -13.47 -2.50
C TRP A 69 10.11 -13.32 -3.87
N ASN A 70 9.64 -14.43 -4.43
CA ASN A 70 8.97 -14.53 -5.73
C ASN A 70 7.49 -14.83 -5.50
N VAL A 71 6.75 -13.81 -5.09
CA VAL A 71 5.32 -13.91 -4.80
C VAL A 71 4.55 -12.86 -5.56
N ASP A 72 3.39 -13.25 -6.06
CA ASP A 72 2.46 -12.30 -6.64
C ASP A 72 1.60 -11.70 -5.54
N VAL A 73 1.35 -10.40 -5.64
CA VAL A 73 0.70 -9.60 -4.62
C VAL A 73 -0.37 -8.70 -5.24
N HIS A 74 -1.40 -8.41 -4.47
CA HIS A 74 -2.42 -7.42 -4.80
C HIS A 74 -2.03 -6.06 -4.23
N CYS A 75 -2.08 -5.05 -5.08
CA CYS A 75 -1.79 -3.68 -4.72
C CYS A 75 -2.87 -2.73 -5.24
N ASP A 76 -2.92 -1.54 -4.66
CA ASP A 76 -3.73 -0.42 -5.09
C ASP A 76 -2.83 0.68 -5.67
N VAL A 77 -3.38 1.43 -6.62
CA VAL A 77 -2.73 2.60 -7.22
C VAL A 77 -3.40 3.84 -6.69
N VAL A 78 -2.65 4.66 -5.96
CA VAL A 78 -3.15 5.91 -5.35
C VAL A 78 -2.43 7.09 -5.96
N LEU A 79 -3.19 8.09 -6.39
CA LEU A 79 -2.67 9.30 -7.00
C LEU A 79 -2.97 10.50 -6.11
N TYR A 80 -1.94 11.22 -5.68
CA TYR A 80 -2.09 12.55 -5.11
C TYR A 80 -1.79 13.58 -6.19
N MET A 81 -2.68 14.53 -6.42
CA MET A 81 -2.52 15.50 -7.51
C MET A 81 -2.94 16.90 -7.13
N ALA A 82 -2.19 17.89 -7.62
CA ALA A 82 -2.51 19.30 -7.52
C ALA A 82 -2.45 19.97 -8.90
N VAL A 83 -3.50 20.73 -9.21
CA VAL A 83 -3.52 21.63 -10.37
C VAL A 83 -3.03 23.01 -9.94
N LYS A 84 -2.04 23.55 -10.66
CA LYS A 84 -1.35 24.81 -10.36
C LYS A 84 -1.27 25.66 -11.61
N ARG A 85 -2.17 26.64 -11.79
CA ARG A 85 -2.20 27.53 -12.98
C ARG A 85 -2.06 26.70 -14.28
N SER A 86 -0.88 26.71 -14.90
CA SER A 86 -0.54 26.01 -16.15
C SER A 86 0.12 24.63 -15.97
N THR A 87 0.24 24.11 -14.75
CA THR A 87 0.97 22.87 -14.43
C THR A 87 0.11 21.93 -13.59
N VAL A 88 0.20 20.64 -13.86
CA VAL A 88 -0.32 19.58 -12.99
C VAL A 88 0.88 18.85 -12.38
N ILE A 89 0.87 18.71 -11.06
CA ILE A 89 1.86 17.94 -10.30
C ILE A 89 1.14 16.77 -9.67
N SER A 90 1.63 15.55 -9.90
CA SER A 90 1.07 14.35 -9.29
C SER A 90 2.14 13.45 -8.69
N ARG A 91 1.74 12.67 -7.69
CA ARG A 91 2.53 11.63 -7.02
C ARG A 91 1.72 10.36 -7.04
N LEU A 92 2.20 9.37 -7.80
CA LEU A 92 1.58 8.06 -7.89
C LEU A 92 2.28 7.10 -6.94
N TYR A 93 1.48 6.38 -6.17
CA TYR A 93 1.93 5.41 -5.18
C TYR A 93 1.43 4.02 -5.56
N LEU A 94 2.31 3.03 -5.48
CA LEU A 94 1.95 1.62 -5.47
C LEU A 94 1.95 1.12 -4.03
N LEU A 95 0.77 0.71 -3.57
CA LEU A 95 0.56 0.28 -2.18
C LEU A 95 0.09 -1.16 -2.18
N LEU A 96 0.79 -2.03 -1.45
CA LEU A 96 0.24 -3.33 -1.11
C LEU A 96 -1.07 -3.11 -0.35
N ARG A 97 -2.02 -4.06 -0.49
CA ARG A 97 -3.29 -4.02 0.24
C ARG A 97 -3.13 -4.36 1.72
N ASN A 98 -2.29 -3.58 2.41
CA ASN A 98 -2.15 -3.56 3.86
C ASN A 98 -2.46 -2.13 4.37
N SER A 99 -2.88 -2.01 5.63
CA SER A 99 -3.23 -0.72 6.23
C SER A 99 -2.01 0.16 6.48
N SER A 100 -0.85 -0.43 6.82
CA SER A 100 0.38 0.29 7.20
C SER A 100 0.90 1.21 6.09
N GLN A 101 1.01 0.73 4.85
CA GLN A 101 1.52 1.56 3.75
C GLN A 101 0.57 2.70 3.39
N LYS A 102 -0.75 2.46 3.46
CA LYS A 102 -1.74 3.50 3.22
C LYS A 102 -1.67 4.61 4.27
N GLU A 103 -1.56 4.25 5.54
CA GLU A 103 -1.37 5.20 6.64
C GLU A 103 -0.07 6.01 6.48
N ALA A 104 1.02 5.34 6.09
CA ALA A 104 2.29 6.00 5.84
C ALA A 104 2.22 7.04 4.70
N VAL A 105 1.51 6.72 3.60
CA VAL A 105 1.25 7.70 2.53
C VAL A 105 0.41 8.85 3.05
N GLN A 106 -0.66 8.57 3.78
CA GLN A 106 -1.57 9.61 4.28
C GLN A 106 -0.85 10.60 5.20
N GLU A 107 -0.01 10.12 6.12
CA GLU A 107 0.78 11.01 6.98
C GLU A 107 1.82 11.81 6.18
N ARG A 108 2.46 11.19 5.16
CA ARG A 108 3.38 11.88 4.24
C ARG A 108 2.70 13.00 3.44
N GLU A 109 1.47 12.76 3.00
CA GLU A 109 0.70 13.66 2.12
C GLU A 109 -0.11 14.72 2.89
N LYS A 110 -0.28 14.56 4.19
CA LYS A 110 -0.99 15.49 5.08
C LYS A 110 -0.61 16.96 4.89
N ASN A 111 0.69 17.25 4.80
CA ASN A 111 1.21 18.60 4.59
C ASN A 111 1.08 19.10 3.14
N GLN A 112 0.76 18.22 2.21
CA GLN A 112 0.56 18.54 0.79
C GLN A 112 -0.92 18.82 0.50
N VAL A 113 -1.84 18.23 1.27
CA VAL A 113 -3.27 18.53 1.18
C VAL A 113 -3.53 20.02 1.39
N SER A 114 -2.90 20.65 2.39
CA SER A 114 -2.98 22.11 2.61
C SER A 114 -2.36 22.94 1.47
N LYS A 115 -1.52 22.31 0.63
CA LYS A 115 -0.97 22.89 -0.60
C LYS A 115 -1.82 22.57 -1.81
N GLY A 116 -3.05 22.07 -1.65
CA GLY A 116 -4.00 21.82 -2.73
C GLY A 116 -3.82 20.49 -3.46
N PHE A 117 -3.14 19.51 -2.86
CA PHE A 117 -3.17 18.14 -3.36
C PHE A 117 -4.46 17.44 -2.94
N SER A 118 -5.04 16.68 -3.87
CA SER A 118 -6.20 15.81 -3.65
C SER A 118 -5.81 14.36 -3.92
N GLU A 119 -6.35 13.45 -3.11
CA GLU A 119 -6.20 12.01 -3.28
C GLU A 119 -7.23 11.47 -4.28
N PHE A 120 -6.78 10.60 -5.17
CA PHE A 120 -7.61 9.85 -6.10
C PHE A 120 -7.22 8.37 -6.00
N VAL A 121 -8.18 7.54 -5.58
CA VAL A 121 -8.03 6.09 -5.63
C VAL A 121 -8.40 5.65 -7.04
N LEU A 122 -7.43 5.10 -7.76
CA LEU A 122 -7.64 4.62 -9.11
C LEU A 122 -8.01 3.13 -9.10
N SER A 123 -8.35 2.58 -10.26
CA SER A 123 -8.51 1.13 -10.40
C SER A 123 -7.25 0.40 -9.91
N SER A 124 -7.41 -0.73 -9.24
CA SER A 124 -6.28 -1.62 -8.98
C SER A 124 -5.81 -2.26 -10.31
N PRO A 125 -4.57 -2.77 -10.39
CA PRO A 125 -4.10 -3.54 -11.53
C PRO A 125 -5.04 -4.71 -11.87
N ASN A 126 -5.09 -5.08 -13.15
CA ASN A 126 -6.00 -6.12 -13.67
C ASN A 126 -5.74 -7.52 -13.08
N GLY A 127 -4.58 -7.71 -12.46
CA GLY A 127 -4.17 -8.94 -11.79
C GLY A 127 -3.20 -8.66 -10.65
N SER A 128 -2.66 -9.72 -10.05
CA SER A 128 -1.57 -9.60 -9.10
C SER A 128 -0.27 -9.21 -9.79
N LEU A 129 0.58 -8.46 -9.10
CA LEU A 129 1.89 -8.06 -9.56
C LEU A 129 2.97 -8.82 -8.78
N LYS A 130 4.09 -9.11 -9.42
CA LYS A 130 5.20 -9.77 -8.76
C LYS A 130 5.93 -8.80 -7.82
N LEU A 131 6.03 -9.16 -6.54
CA LEU A 131 6.73 -8.39 -5.52
C LEU A 131 8.19 -8.17 -5.93
N ASN A 132 8.76 -7.02 -5.58
CA ASN A 132 10.12 -6.57 -5.89
C ASN A 132 10.41 -6.33 -7.38
N SER A 133 9.41 -6.39 -8.26
CA SER A 133 9.56 -6.05 -9.68
C SER A 133 9.54 -4.55 -9.89
N TRP A 134 10.15 -4.08 -10.98
CA TRP A 134 10.12 -2.68 -11.38
C TRP A 134 9.01 -2.41 -12.38
N PHE A 135 8.45 -1.21 -12.28
CA PHE A 135 7.37 -0.73 -13.13
C PHE A 135 7.70 0.67 -13.63
N ALA A 136 7.61 0.87 -14.94
CA ALA A 136 7.70 2.18 -15.55
C ALA A 136 6.31 2.84 -15.54
N PHE A 137 6.24 4.08 -15.06
CA PHE A 137 5.03 4.88 -15.17
C PHE A 137 5.06 5.69 -16.47
N LYS A 138 4.02 5.57 -17.30
CA LYS A 138 3.90 6.30 -18.56
C LYS A 138 2.66 7.18 -18.58
N ASN A 139 2.86 8.38 -19.12
CA ASN A 139 1.82 9.32 -19.46
C ASN A 139 2.27 10.12 -20.70
N PRO A 140 1.49 10.14 -21.80
CA PRO A 140 1.92 10.75 -23.06
C PRO A 140 2.02 12.28 -23.03
N LEU A 141 1.40 12.93 -22.04
CA LEU A 141 1.39 14.38 -21.87
C LEU A 141 2.39 14.84 -20.80
N SER A 142 3.09 13.90 -20.15
CA SER A 142 4.08 14.22 -19.13
C SER A 142 5.29 14.94 -19.71
N THR A 143 5.75 15.95 -18.99
CA THR A 143 7.03 16.62 -19.29
C THR A 143 8.16 16.03 -18.46
N SER A 144 7.85 15.42 -17.32
CA SER A 144 8.81 14.77 -16.45
C SER A 144 8.13 13.72 -15.58
N ILE A 145 8.77 12.56 -15.42
CA ILE A 145 8.43 11.52 -14.46
C ILE A 145 9.71 11.15 -13.72
N TYR A 146 9.70 11.20 -12.38
CA TYR A 146 10.85 10.83 -11.55
C TYR A 146 10.46 10.10 -10.25
N PRO A 147 11.10 8.97 -9.93
CA PRO A 147 11.96 8.19 -10.83
C PRO A 147 11.15 7.63 -12.02
N GLU A 148 11.83 7.29 -13.12
CA GLU A 148 11.20 6.71 -14.33
C GLU A 148 10.62 5.32 -14.06
N LYS A 149 11.24 4.57 -13.14
CA LYS A 149 10.78 3.27 -12.67
C LYS A 149 10.65 3.26 -11.16
N ILE A 150 9.62 2.58 -10.67
CA ILE A 150 9.38 2.33 -9.24
C ILE A 150 9.34 0.82 -8.98
N GLN A 151 9.92 0.39 -7.87
CA GLN A 151 9.93 -1.02 -7.48
C GLN A 151 8.76 -1.30 -6.53
N LEU A 152 7.97 -2.35 -6.71
CA LEU A 152 6.91 -2.73 -5.78
C LEU A 152 7.51 -3.39 -4.52
N LEU A 153 7.53 -2.67 -3.40
CA LEU A 153 8.23 -3.09 -2.18
C LEU A 153 7.27 -3.46 -1.04
N PRO A 154 7.65 -4.42 -0.18
CA PRO A 154 6.92 -4.74 1.04
C PRO A 154 7.16 -3.73 2.18
N ALA A 155 7.94 -2.68 1.96
CA ALA A 155 8.35 -1.76 3.02
C ALA A 155 7.15 -1.00 3.61
N ASP A 156 6.89 -1.23 4.90
CA ASP A 156 5.74 -0.66 5.60
C ASP A 156 5.75 0.88 5.66
N THR A 157 6.93 1.50 5.62
CA THR A 157 7.10 2.94 5.87
C THR A 157 7.58 3.75 4.68
N THR A 158 8.01 3.11 3.59
CA THR A 158 8.49 3.80 2.38
C THR A 158 7.82 3.21 1.14
N PRO A 159 6.58 3.61 0.86
CA PRO A 159 5.85 3.14 -0.31
C PRO A 159 6.50 3.66 -1.60
N SER A 160 6.40 2.84 -2.63
CA SER A 160 6.95 3.12 -3.96
C SER A 160 6.23 4.30 -4.57
N CYS A 161 6.97 5.33 -4.97
CA CYS A 161 6.39 6.58 -5.44
C CYS A 161 7.15 7.13 -6.65
N CYS A 162 6.40 7.61 -7.65
CA CYS A 162 6.93 8.48 -8.70
C CYS A 162 6.15 9.79 -8.76
N GLN A 163 6.88 10.89 -8.96
CA GLN A 163 6.29 12.19 -9.23
C GLN A 163 6.22 12.41 -10.74
N MET A 164 5.07 12.88 -11.22
CA MET A 164 4.88 13.32 -12.59
C MET A 164 4.52 14.80 -12.64
N ILE A 165 5.10 15.50 -13.61
CA ILE A 165 4.80 16.89 -13.95
C ILE A 165 4.31 16.92 -15.40
N MET A 166 3.24 17.68 -15.65
CA MET A 166 2.73 17.94 -16.99
C MET A 166 2.12 19.34 -17.09
N GLY A 167 1.91 19.81 -18.33
CA GLY A 167 1.11 21.02 -18.57
C GLY A 167 -0.36 20.78 -18.21
N ASN A 168 -1.04 21.79 -17.67
CA ASN A 168 -2.49 21.75 -17.49
C ASN A 168 -3.18 22.00 -18.83
N THR A 169 -3.47 20.91 -19.55
CA THR A 169 -4.07 20.94 -20.88
C THR A 169 -5.61 20.92 -20.85
N GLY A 170 -6.23 20.67 -19.70
CA GLY A 170 -7.68 20.55 -19.57
C GLY A 170 -8.29 19.35 -20.30
N VAL A 171 -7.52 18.27 -20.45
CA VAL A 171 -7.94 17.00 -21.09
C VAL A 171 -7.79 15.84 -20.12
N ASP A 172 -8.43 14.72 -20.41
CA ASP A 172 -8.33 13.53 -19.56
C ASP A 172 -6.87 13.04 -19.44
N ILE A 173 -6.49 12.60 -18.25
CA ILE A 173 -5.13 12.17 -17.95
C ILE A 173 -5.08 10.64 -18.08
N GLU A 174 -4.48 10.17 -19.17
CA GLU A 174 -4.18 8.74 -19.36
C GLU A 174 -2.94 8.33 -18.57
N MET A 175 -3.02 7.19 -17.89
CA MET A 175 -1.97 6.67 -17.03
C MET A 175 -1.77 5.19 -17.28
N GLU A 176 -0.51 4.78 -17.35
CA GLU A 176 -0.14 3.41 -17.63
C GLU A 176 1.03 2.96 -16.75
N LEU A 177 0.98 1.73 -16.26
CA LEU A 177 2.10 1.06 -15.63
C LEU A 177 2.54 -0.10 -16.50
N ILE A 178 3.84 -0.15 -16.77
CA ILE A 178 4.47 -1.13 -17.64
C ILE A 178 5.46 -1.93 -16.82
N GLY A 179 5.33 -3.26 -16.86
CA GLY A 179 6.27 -4.17 -16.21
C GLY A 179 7.61 -4.23 -16.96
N ASP A 180 8.62 -4.83 -16.33
CA ASP A 180 9.93 -5.05 -16.97
C ASP A 180 9.87 -5.96 -18.20
N ASP A 181 8.78 -6.71 -18.40
CA ASP A 181 8.51 -7.49 -19.61
C ASP A 181 7.87 -6.67 -20.75
N GLU A 182 7.86 -5.33 -20.61
CA GLU A 182 7.27 -4.35 -21.51
C GLU A 182 5.76 -4.49 -21.71
N ARG A 183 5.08 -5.28 -20.86
CA ARG A 183 3.63 -5.42 -20.89
C ARG A 183 2.95 -4.38 -20.00
N THR A 184 1.84 -3.86 -20.49
CA THR A 184 0.91 -3.06 -19.70
C THR A 184 0.30 -3.91 -18.59
N VAL A 185 0.60 -3.58 -17.33
CA VAL A 185 0.03 -4.28 -16.16
C VAL A 185 -1.18 -3.54 -15.57
N TRP A 186 -1.28 -2.24 -15.87
CA TRP A 186 -2.39 -1.41 -15.46
C TRP A 186 -2.54 -0.19 -16.38
N LYS A 187 -3.79 0.18 -16.67
CA LYS A 187 -4.13 1.41 -17.38
C LYS A 187 -5.34 2.05 -16.70
N SER A 188 -5.32 3.37 -16.57
CA SER A 188 -6.44 4.14 -16.04
C SER A 188 -6.52 5.52 -16.72
N VAL A 189 -7.68 6.15 -16.59
CA VAL A 189 -7.95 7.49 -17.10
C VAL A 189 -8.57 8.31 -15.97
N LEU A 190 -7.96 9.45 -15.65
CA LEU A 190 -8.55 10.42 -14.73
C LEU A 190 -9.22 11.54 -15.53
N SER A 191 -10.54 11.62 -15.44
CA SER A 191 -11.32 12.60 -16.19
C SER A 191 -11.03 14.03 -15.76
N LYS A 192 -10.97 14.95 -16.73
CA LYS A 192 -10.84 16.39 -16.49
C LYS A 192 -11.92 16.95 -15.57
N ASP A 193 -13.14 16.43 -15.65
CA ASP A 193 -14.27 16.92 -14.85
C ASP A 193 -14.09 16.55 -13.37
N VAL A 194 -13.33 15.49 -13.08
CA VAL A 194 -13.03 15.05 -11.72
C VAL A 194 -11.95 15.93 -11.08
N TYR A 195 -10.91 16.28 -11.83
CA TYR A 195 -9.77 16.99 -11.25
C TYR A 195 -9.75 18.51 -11.48
N SER A 196 -10.53 19.01 -12.44
CA SER A 196 -10.62 20.45 -12.75
C SER A 196 -11.71 21.15 -11.96
N ASN A 197 -12.56 20.41 -11.25
CA ASN A 197 -13.60 21.00 -10.40
C ASN A 197 -12.97 21.65 -9.15
N ASP A 198 -13.19 22.96 -8.99
CA ASP A 198 -12.83 23.76 -7.79
C ASP A 198 -13.56 23.31 -6.51
N SER A 199 -14.56 22.44 -6.63
CA SER A 199 -15.15 21.77 -5.49
C SER A 199 -14.21 20.66 -5.02
N HIS A 200 -13.61 20.85 -3.84
CA HIS A 200 -12.94 19.80 -3.09
C HIS A 200 -13.60 18.44 -3.35
N PRO A 201 -12.86 17.42 -3.84
CA PRO A 201 -13.47 16.11 -4.02
C PRO A 201 -14.07 15.69 -2.68
N PRO A 202 -15.34 15.25 -2.64
CA PRO A 202 -15.91 14.67 -1.43
C PRO A 202 -15.28 13.28 -1.28
N CYS A 203 -14.04 13.21 -0.84
CA CYS A 203 -13.41 11.95 -0.45
C CYS A 203 -13.04 12.05 1.02
N ARG A 204 -14.08 12.24 1.84
CA ARG A 204 -14.03 11.90 3.25
C ARG A 204 -14.37 10.42 3.39
N PHE A 205 -13.46 9.55 2.96
CA PHE A 205 -13.50 8.17 3.43
C PHE A 205 -12.87 8.14 4.82
N VAL A 206 -13.71 8.14 5.86
CA VAL A 206 -13.31 7.65 7.17
C VAL A 206 -13.44 6.13 7.07
N PHE A 207 -12.32 5.42 6.94
CA PHE A 207 -12.31 3.99 7.19
C PHE A 207 -12.14 3.77 8.68
N VAL A 208 -13.04 2.98 9.23
CA VAL A 208 -13.04 2.49 10.61
C VAL A 208 -11.95 1.44 10.71
N ASP A 209 -10.76 1.82 11.17
CA ASP A 209 -9.70 0.87 11.54
C ASP A 209 -9.00 1.30 12.84
N GLU A 210 -9.77 1.89 13.77
CA GLU A 210 -9.25 2.26 15.10
C GLU A 210 -8.93 1.07 16.01
N VAL A 211 -9.01 -0.18 15.54
CA VAL A 211 -8.82 -1.36 16.41
C VAL A 211 -7.37 -1.89 16.42
N TYR A 212 -6.49 -1.50 15.49
CA TYR A 212 -5.11 -2.04 15.47
C TYR A 212 -4.00 -1.10 16.00
N LYS A 213 -4.38 -0.05 16.75
CA LYS A 213 -3.43 0.97 17.27
C LYS A 213 -2.66 0.60 18.54
N MET A 214 -2.49 -0.68 18.87
CA MET A 214 -1.58 -1.10 19.95
C MET A 214 -0.53 -2.08 19.41
N GLY A 215 0.52 -1.56 18.77
CA GLY A 215 1.67 -2.42 18.42
C GLY A 215 2.86 -1.75 17.76
N TYR A 216 2.66 -0.74 16.90
CA TYR A 216 3.76 -0.22 16.05
C TYR A 216 4.45 1.07 16.53
N ARG A 217 4.34 1.41 17.82
CA ARG A 217 5.18 2.43 18.48
C ARG A 217 6.03 1.81 19.57
N ALA A 218 6.79 0.77 19.23
CA ALA A 218 7.97 0.39 20.01
C ALA A 218 9.22 0.81 19.20
N ASN A 219 10.01 1.68 19.81
CA ASN A 219 11.20 2.31 19.29
C ASN A 219 12.15 1.31 18.61
N ILE A 220 12.43 1.50 17.31
CA ILE A 220 13.72 1.10 16.73
C ILE A 220 14.59 2.35 16.74
N SER A 221 15.04 2.75 17.92
CA SER A 221 16.25 3.53 18.09
C SER A 221 17.34 2.54 18.50
N SER A 222 17.93 1.84 17.54
CA SER A 222 19.19 1.14 17.78
C SER A 222 20.32 2.19 17.77
N SER A 223 20.74 2.65 18.96
CA SER A 223 22.05 3.26 19.10
C SER A 223 23.08 2.16 18.91
N TRP A 224 23.95 2.34 17.90
CA TRP A 224 25.17 1.58 17.77
C TRP A 224 26.18 2.23 18.73
N ASP A 225 26.37 1.65 19.91
CA ASP A 225 27.53 1.94 20.74
C ASP A 225 28.68 1.05 20.25
N GLU A 226 29.63 1.65 19.52
CA GLU A 226 30.94 1.06 19.31
C GLU A 226 31.76 1.24 20.60
N GLY A 227 32.01 0.13 21.29
CA GLY A 227 32.91 0.10 22.43
C GLY A 227 34.37 0.27 21.99
N HIS A 228 35.07 1.17 22.67
CA HIS A 228 36.53 1.17 22.82
C HIS A 228 36.90 0.61 24.19
#